data_AF-W4JN88-F1
#
_entry.id   AF-W4JN88-F1
#
_cell.length_a   1.000
_cell.length_b   1.000
_cell.length_c   1.000
_cell.angle_alpha   90.00
_cell.angle_beta   90.00
_cell.angle_gamma   90.00
#
_symmetry.space_group_name_H-M   'P 1'
#
loop_
_entity.id
_entity.type
_entity.pdbx_description
1 polymer ?
#
loop_
_entity_poly.entity_id
_entity_poly.type
_entity_poly.pdbx_seq_one_letter_code
_entity_poly.pdbx_strand_id
1 'polypeptide(L)'
;MKEAAEVLESARLESEKFLKQERRSHRRGNYAALSVSPSYGGGQKKAGNLCHSDHQNRILESLLKEKSIKRIAGFASGKFPAFGSYAPKTYDFYRTTMSQLIERHPELQWNFDNSVFPTMTFNMGPDTTCLDHNVCTNVPQGFCSITALGDFNPSKGGYFYLWDLRLVIRFPPGSTILIPSSSLRHGTTPIQTGESRYSICCFWAFWLMWHPCHMGATFGTH
;
A
#
# COMPACT_ATOMS: atom_id res chain seq x y z
N MET A 1 -0.96 -15.35 8.28
CA MET A 1 -0.83 -14.95 6.85
C MET A 1 -1.91 -15.59 5.98
N LYS A 2 -2.24 -16.88 6.15
CA LYS A 2 -3.37 -17.53 5.46
C LYS A 2 -4.70 -16.76 5.64
N GLU A 3 -5.03 -16.41 6.88
CA GLU A 3 -6.21 -15.57 7.21
C GLU A 3 -6.29 -14.28 6.38
N ALA A 4 -5.16 -13.57 6.18
CA ALA A 4 -5.15 -12.35 5.38
C ALA A 4 -5.45 -12.64 3.91
N ALA A 5 -4.92 -13.74 3.36
CA ALA A 5 -5.23 -14.15 1.98
C ALA A 5 -6.71 -14.52 1.80
N GLU A 6 -7.30 -15.26 2.76
CA GLU A 6 -8.73 -15.64 2.75
C GLU A 6 -9.65 -14.41 2.83
N VAL A 7 -9.27 -13.42 3.64
CA VAL A 7 -9.97 -12.14 3.74
C VAL A 7 -9.90 -11.36 2.42
N LEU A 8 -8.72 -11.26 1.79
CA LEU A 8 -8.59 -10.60 0.48
C LEU A 8 -9.34 -11.34 -0.62
N GLU A 9 -9.40 -12.68 -0.57
CA GLU A 9 -10.19 -13.47 -1.52
C GLU A 9 -11.70 -13.22 -1.35
N SER A 10 -12.18 -13.16 -0.11
CA SER A 10 -13.57 -12.81 0.17
C SER A 10 -13.91 -11.40 -0.32
N ALA A 11 -13.04 -10.43 -0.04
CA ALA A 11 -13.17 -9.05 -0.51
C ALA A 11 -13.13 -8.96 -2.05
N ARG A 12 -12.33 -9.80 -2.72
CA ARG A 12 -12.30 -9.91 -4.18
C ARG A 12 -13.65 -10.37 -4.70
N LEU A 13 -14.14 -11.52 -4.24
CA LEU A 13 -15.40 -12.11 -4.68
C LEU A 13 -16.57 -11.15 -4.47
N GLU A 14 -16.56 -10.42 -3.34
CA GLU A 14 -17.54 -9.37 -3.08
C GLU A 14 -17.39 -8.19 -4.04
N SER A 15 -16.17 -7.73 -4.29
CA SER A 15 -15.88 -6.64 -5.24
C SER A 15 -16.31 -7.00 -6.67
N GLU A 16 -16.10 -8.24 -7.10
CA GLU A 16 -16.39 -8.70 -8.45
C GLU A 16 -17.86 -8.68 -8.82
N LYS A 17 -18.76 -8.77 -7.83
CA LYS A 17 -20.21 -8.63 -8.03
C LYS A 17 -20.59 -7.24 -8.54
N PHE A 18 -19.73 -6.23 -8.33
CA PHE A 18 -20.04 -4.82 -8.59
C PHE A 18 -18.99 -4.11 -9.46
N LEU A 19 -17.75 -4.61 -9.51
CA LEU A 19 -16.70 -4.08 -10.37
C LEU A 19 -16.87 -4.58 -11.80
N LYS A 20 -17.20 -3.66 -12.72
CA LYS A 20 -17.08 -3.87 -14.17
C LYS A 20 -15.67 -4.34 -14.52
N GLN A 21 -15.57 -5.25 -15.48
CA GLN A 21 -14.31 -5.88 -15.90
C GLN A 21 -13.23 -4.87 -16.32
N GLU A 22 -13.64 -3.75 -16.95
CA GLU A 22 -12.76 -2.64 -17.33
C GLU A 22 -12.00 -2.00 -16.16
N ARG A 23 -12.53 -2.07 -14.93
CA ARG A 23 -11.87 -1.54 -13.73
C ARG A 23 -10.83 -2.49 -13.13
N ARG A 24 -10.68 -3.69 -13.68
CA ARG A 24 -9.66 -4.67 -13.26
C ARG A 24 -8.38 -4.52 -14.07
N SER A 25 -8.46 -3.94 -15.27
CA SER A 25 -7.27 -3.62 -16.06
C SER A 25 -6.79 -2.21 -15.71
N HIS A 26 -5.58 -2.12 -15.18
CA HIS A 26 -4.91 -0.86 -14.91
C HIS A 26 -3.43 -0.94 -15.26
N ARG A 27 -2.72 0.20 -15.22
CA ARG A 27 -1.30 0.32 -15.60
C ARG A 27 -0.32 -0.65 -14.91
N ARG A 28 -0.77 -1.34 -13.85
CA ARG A 28 0.04 -2.25 -13.04
C ARG A 28 -0.34 -3.72 -13.23
N GLY A 29 -1.40 -4.04 -13.98
CA GLY A 29 -1.85 -5.42 -14.16
C GLY A 29 -3.36 -5.53 -14.30
N ASN A 30 -3.83 -6.77 -14.42
CA ASN A 30 -5.24 -7.12 -14.58
C ASN A 30 -5.78 -7.80 -13.32
N TYR A 31 -6.02 -7.01 -12.27
CA TYR A 31 -6.53 -7.47 -10.98
C TYR A 31 -7.28 -6.34 -10.26
N ALA A 32 -8.10 -6.68 -9.27
CA ALA A 32 -8.85 -5.67 -8.54
C ALA A 32 -7.94 -5.01 -7.48
N ALA A 33 -7.91 -3.68 -7.44
CA ALA A 33 -7.12 -2.94 -6.45
C ALA A 33 -7.99 -1.90 -5.73
N LEU A 34 -8.00 -1.94 -4.40
CA LEU A 34 -8.66 -0.92 -3.56
C LEU A 34 -7.63 -0.29 -2.64
N SER A 35 -7.63 1.03 -2.57
CA SER A 35 -6.71 1.78 -1.71
C SER A 35 -7.48 2.56 -0.68
N VAL A 36 -6.92 2.71 0.52
CA VAL A 36 -7.48 3.53 1.59
C VAL A 36 -6.40 4.46 2.12
N SER A 37 -6.74 5.74 2.22
CA SER A 37 -5.82 6.80 2.58
C SER A 37 -6.57 8.09 2.88
N PRO A 38 -6.08 8.89 3.84
CA PRO A 38 -6.13 10.34 3.71
C PRO A 38 -5.39 10.75 2.44
N SER A 39 -5.92 11.72 1.71
CA SER A 39 -5.36 12.18 0.45
C SER A 39 -5.35 13.71 0.43
N TYR A 40 -4.35 14.24 -0.26
CA TYR A 40 -4.24 15.64 -0.62
C TYR A 40 -3.64 15.71 -2.02
N GLY A 41 -3.93 16.76 -2.78
CA GLY A 41 -3.47 16.91 -4.17
C GLY A 41 -4.59 16.70 -5.20
N GLY A 42 -4.22 16.62 -6.49
CA GLY A 42 -5.19 16.44 -7.58
C GLY A 42 -6.22 17.59 -7.72
N GLY A 43 -5.86 18.79 -7.25
CA GLY A 43 -6.75 19.96 -7.24
C GLY A 43 -7.63 20.10 -5.98
N GLN A 44 -7.51 19.19 -5.01
CA GLN A 44 -8.22 19.30 -3.73
C GLN A 44 -7.75 20.53 -2.94
N LYS A 45 -8.69 21.30 -2.39
CA LYS A 45 -8.41 22.47 -1.54
C LYS A 45 -8.10 22.11 -0.08
N LYS A 46 -8.54 20.92 0.36
CA LYS A 46 -8.38 20.41 1.72
C LYS A 46 -8.03 18.93 1.67
N ALA A 47 -7.33 18.45 2.68
CA ALA A 47 -7.11 17.02 2.85
C ALA A 47 -8.46 16.31 3.07
N GLY A 48 -8.59 15.10 2.53
CA GLY A 48 -9.81 14.30 2.61
C GLY A 48 -9.51 12.82 2.40
N ASN A 49 -10.31 11.94 3.01
CA ASN A 49 -10.22 10.51 2.74
C ASN A 49 -10.54 10.21 1.26
N LEU A 50 -9.87 9.20 0.70
CA LEU A 50 -10.18 8.72 -0.65
C LEU A 50 -11.67 8.36 -0.75
N CYS A 51 -12.31 8.86 -1.81
CA CYS A 51 -13.72 8.61 -2.05
C CYS A 51 -13.91 7.27 -2.77
N HIS A 52 -14.76 6.43 -2.21
CA HIS A 52 -15.21 5.18 -2.83
C HIS A 52 -16.75 5.11 -2.85
N SER A 53 -17.31 4.18 -3.61
CA SER A 53 -18.74 3.87 -3.48
C SER A 53 -19.04 3.27 -2.10
N ASP A 54 -20.29 3.38 -1.64
CA ASP A 54 -20.72 2.81 -0.35
C ASP A 54 -20.35 1.33 -0.21
N HIS A 55 -20.42 0.59 -1.31
CA HIS A 55 -20.04 -0.82 -1.34
C HIS A 55 -18.54 -1.04 -1.11
N GLN A 56 -17.71 -0.27 -1.80
CA GLN A 56 -16.27 -0.32 -1.62
C GLN A 56 -15.87 0.13 -0.20
N ASN A 57 -16.55 1.13 0.37
CA ASN A 57 -16.35 1.56 1.75
C ASN A 57 -16.64 0.41 2.73
N ARG A 58 -17.75 -0.34 2.56
CA ARG A 58 -18.04 -1.51 3.41
C ARG A 58 -16.94 -2.57 3.36
N ILE A 59 -16.43 -2.88 2.16
CA ILE A 59 -15.31 -3.81 2.00
C ILE A 59 -14.07 -3.29 2.72
N LEU A 60 -13.70 -2.02 2.49
CA LEU A 60 -12.53 -1.40 3.11
C LEU A 60 -12.63 -1.35 4.64
N GLU A 61 -13.79 -0.97 5.18
CA GLU A 61 -14.05 -0.95 6.63
C GLU A 61 -13.93 -2.34 7.25
N SER A 62 -14.40 -3.38 6.54
CA SER A 62 -14.22 -4.77 6.96
C SER A 62 -12.73 -5.14 6.99
N LEU A 63 -12.01 -4.89 5.90
CA LEU A 63 -10.56 -5.14 5.78
C LEU A 63 -9.74 -4.43 6.87
N LEU A 64 -10.07 -3.17 7.19
CA LEU A 64 -9.38 -2.40 8.22
C LEU A 64 -9.65 -2.93 9.65
N LYS A 65 -10.76 -3.63 9.88
CA LYS A 65 -11.07 -4.24 11.19
C LYS A 65 -10.32 -5.55 11.40
N GLU A 66 -9.91 -6.21 10.33
CA GLU A 66 -9.29 -7.53 10.37
C GLU A 66 -7.95 -7.57 11.11
N LYS A 67 -7.85 -8.51 12.06
CA LYS A 67 -6.67 -8.65 12.94
C LYS A 67 -5.41 -8.99 12.13
N SER A 68 -5.56 -9.80 11.10
CA SER A 68 -4.46 -10.21 10.22
C SER A 68 -3.88 -9.02 9.44
N ILE A 69 -4.74 -8.11 8.97
CA ILE A 69 -4.37 -6.88 8.26
C ILE A 69 -3.68 -5.88 9.20
N LYS A 70 -4.24 -5.67 10.41
CA LYS A 70 -3.61 -4.82 11.45
C LYS A 70 -2.21 -5.31 11.82
N ARG A 71 -2.01 -6.62 11.90
CA ARG A 71 -0.69 -7.22 12.15
C ARG A 71 0.29 -6.95 11.01
N ILE A 72 -0.15 -7.04 9.76
CA ILE A 72 0.68 -6.72 8.58
C ILE A 72 1.07 -5.24 8.58
N ALA A 73 0.11 -4.34 8.83
CA ALA A 73 0.38 -2.90 8.92
C ALA A 73 1.41 -2.56 10.00
N GLY A 74 1.25 -3.16 11.18
CA GLY A 74 2.16 -2.99 12.31
C GLY A 74 3.55 -3.59 12.05
N PHE A 75 3.63 -4.79 11.46
CA PHE A 75 4.90 -5.41 11.11
C PHE A 75 5.66 -4.59 10.05
N ALA A 76 4.97 -4.16 8.99
CA ALA A 76 5.53 -3.30 7.95
C ALA A 76 6.10 -1.99 8.52
N SER A 77 5.43 -1.45 9.53
CA SER A 77 5.79 -0.18 10.17
C SER A 77 6.72 -0.32 11.37
N GLY A 78 6.96 -1.52 11.90
CA GLY A 78 7.59 -1.68 13.21
C GLY A 78 9.00 -1.07 13.29
N LYS A 79 9.32 -0.41 14.41
CA LYS A 79 10.68 0.09 14.68
C LYS A 79 11.70 -1.06 14.75
N PHE A 80 11.28 -2.20 15.28
CA PHE A 80 12.04 -3.44 15.32
C PHE A 80 11.12 -4.63 15.01
N PRO A 81 11.56 -5.65 14.25
CA PRO A 81 12.84 -5.74 13.50
C PRO A 81 12.76 -5.17 12.07
N ALA A 82 11.69 -4.45 11.72
CA ALA A 82 11.39 -4.06 10.34
C ALA A 82 11.90 -2.66 9.96
N PHE A 83 11.00 -1.77 9.53
CA PHE A 83 11.36 -0.53 8.84
C PHE A 83 12.24 0.41 9.67
N GLY A 84 11.96 0.58 10.97
CA GLY A 84 12.78 1.48 11.80
C GLY A 84 14.18 0.96 12.10
N SER A 85 14.46 -0.33 11.90
CA SER A 85 15.81 -0.89 12.03
C SER A 85 16.61 -0.71 10.74
N TYR A 86 15.96 -0.86 9.59
CA TYR A 86 16.60 -0.71 8.28
C TYR A 86 16.82 0.76 7.87
N ALA A 87 15.85 1.63 8.11
CA ALA A 87 15.89 3.03 7.70
C ALA A 87 15.42 3.97 8.85
N PRO A 88 16.16 4.05 9.96
CA PRO A 88 15.73 4.73 11.18
C PRO A 88 15.38 6.22 10.95
N LYS A 89 16.17 6.94 10.16
CA LYS A 89 15.92 8.36 9.85
C LYS A 89 14.61 8.56 9.08
N THR A 90 14.35 7.72 8.07
CA THR A 90 13.10 7.79 7.30
C THR A 90 11.90 7.38 8.14
N TYR A 91 12.08 6.38 9.02
CA TYR A 91 11.06 5.97 9.96
C TYR A 91 10.68 7.09 10.93
N ASP A 92 11.65 7.76 11.55
CA ASP A 92 11.39 8.88 12.46
C ASP A 92 10.75 10.06 11.76
N PHE A 93 11.16 10.33 10.51
CA PHE A 93 10.50 11.32 9.67
C PHE A 93 9.03 10.96 9.43
N TYR A 94 8.72 9.73 8.99
CA TYR A 94 7.34 9.28 8.78
C TYR A 94 6.50 9.37 10.06
N ARG A 95 7.03 8.90 11.19
CA ARG A 95 6.36 8.95 12.49
C ARG A 95 6.02 10.40 12.88
N THR A 96 6.98 11.31 12.74
CA THR A 96 6.82 12.72 13.11
C THR A 96 5.80 13.41 12.19
N THR A 97 5.91 13.21 10.87
CA THR A 97 4.95 13.76 9.90
C THR A 97 3.54 13.20 10.13
N MET A 98 3.41 11.91 10.44
CA MET A 98 2.13 11.29 10.76
C MET A 98 1.49 11.92 12.00
N SER A 99 2.25 12.09 13.09
CA SER A 99 1.74 12.75 14.31
C SER A 99 1.24 14.16 14.03
N GLN A 100 1.99 14.96 13.27
CA GLN A 100 1.56 16.31 12.90
C GLN A 100 0.32 16.34 12.02
N LEU A 101 0.15 15.36 11.12
CA LEU A 101 -1.04 15.26 10.29
C LEU A 101 -2.28 14.87 11.10
N ILE A 102 -2.13 13.89 12.01
CA ILE A 102 -3.22 13.46 12.91
C ILE A 102 -3.68 14.63 13.78
N GLU A 103 -2.74 15.39 14.35
CA GLU A 103 -3.05 16.55 15.20
C GLU A 103 -3.78 17.66 14.42
N ARG A 104 -3.34 17.94 13.19
CA ARG A 104 -3.93 19.01 12.36
C ARG A 104 -5.25 18.63 11.71
N HIS A 105 -5.48 17.33 11.51
CA HIS A 105 -6.66 16.80 10.82
C HIS A 105 -7.38 15.73 11.64
N PRO A 106 -7.93 16.09 12.80
CA PRO A 106 -8.70 15.15 13.62
C PRO A 106 -9.98 14.67 12.92
N GLU A 107 -10.44 15.36 11.87
CA GLU A 107 -11.59 14.98 11.06
C GLU A 107 -11.31 13.83 10.09
N LEU A 108 -10.03 13.54 9.78
CA LEU A 108 -9.66 12.50 8.83
C LEU A 108 -9.68 11.12 9.49
N GLN A 109 -10.15 10.13 8.73
CA GLN A 109 -10.09 8.75 9.16
C GLN A 109 -8.72 8.16 8.84
N TRP A 110 -8.00 7.72 9.87
CA TRP A 110 -6.69 7.09 9.76
C TRP A 110 -6.83 5.57 9.78
N ASN A 111 -6.05 4.88 8.94
CA ASN A 111 -6.20 3.44 8.73
C ASN A 111 -5.92 2.62 10.00
N PHE A 112 -4.80 2.91 10.67
CA PHE A 112 -4.31 2.17 11.84
C PHE A 112 -3.52 3.09 12.76
N ASP A 113 -3.59 2.83 14.06
CA ASP A 113 -2.79 3.49 15.11
C ASP A 113 -1.37 2.91 15.22
N ASN A 114 -1.17 1.68 14.75
CA ASN A 114 0.09 0.95 14.82
C ASN A 114 0.95 1.05 13.55
N SER A 115 0.63 1.97 12.62
CA SER A 115 1.30 2.10 11.33
C SER A 115 1.84 3.51 11.09
N VAL A 116 3.06 3.61 10.56
CA VAL A 116 3.62 4.89 10.09
C VAL A 116 3.29 5.17 8.63
N PHE A 117 2.59 4.26 7.96
CA PHE A 117 2.09 4.44 6.60
C PHE A 117 0.62 4.85 6.63
N PRO A 118 0.27 6.02 6.07
CA PRO A 118 -1.12 6.52 6.01
C PRO A 118 -1.91 5.91 4.85
N THR A 119 -1.23 5.34 3.86
CA THR A 119 -1.85 4.75 2.68
C THR A 119 -1.64 3.25 2.66
N MET A 120 -2.70 2.51 2.36
CA MET A 120 -2.65 1.08 2.10
C MET A 120 -3.42 0.75 0.81
N THR A 121 -2.86 -0.14 -0.02
CA THR A 121 -3.55 -0.73 -1.18
C THR A 121 -3.65 -2.24 -0.99
N PHE A 122 -4.87 -2.76 -1.16
CA PHE A 122 -5.19 -4.17 -1.27
C PHE A 122 -5.23 -4.55 -2.75
N ASN A 123 -4.21 -5.28 -3.21
CA ASN A 123 -4.21 -5.88 -4.54
C ASN A 123 -4.83 -7.28 -4.41
N MET A 124 -6.07 -7.38 -4.85
CA MET A 124 -6.92 -8.56 -4.77
C MET A 124 -6.76 -9.34 -6.08
N GLY A 125 -6.40 -10.63 -5.98
CA GLY A 125 -6.02 -11.49 -7.09
C GLY A 125 -7.21 -11.97 -7.96
N PRO A 126 -7.35 -13.28 -8.24
CA PRO A 126 -6.53 -14.37 -7.72
C PRO A 126 -5.12 -14.41 -8.35
N ASP A 127 -4.89 -13.71 -9.47
CA ASP A 127 -3.57 -13.50 -10.05
C ASP A 127 -3.16 -12.02 -9.96
N THR A 128 -2.46 -11.67 -8.88
CA THR A 128 -1.85 -10.34 -8.75
C THR A 128 -0.47 -10.32 -9.40
N THR A 129 -0.41 -10.35 -10.73
CA THR A 129 0.83 -10.12 -11.48
C THR A 129 1.00 -8.62 -11.73
N CYS A 130 1.99 -8.01 -11.04
CA CYS A 130 2.34 -6.61 -11.22
C CYS A 130 3.27 -6.42 -12.43
N LEU A 131 2.80 -5.69 -13.44
CA LEU A 131 3.62 -5.24 -14.58
C LEU A 131 4.72 -4.27 -14.13
N ASP A 132 5.77 -4.14 -14.95
CA ASP A 132 6.91 -3.24 -14.66
C ASP A 132 6.42 -1.81 -14.51
N HIS A 133 6.69 -1.22 -13.34
CA HIS A 133 6.35 0.16 -13.07
C HIS A 133 7.23 0.77 -11.98
N ASN A 134 7.28 2.10 -11.95
CA ASN A 134 7.62 2.85 -10.76
C ASN A 134 6.35 3.55 -10.23
N VAL A 135 6.33 3.87 -8.94
CA VAL A 135 5.23 4.64 -8.35
C VAL A 135 5.69 6.08 -8.13
N CYS A 136 5.77 6.84 -9.23
CA CYS A 136 6.19 8.24 -9.22
C CYS A 136 5.31 9.18 -8.37
N THR A 137 4.12 8.72 -7.97
CA THR A 137 3.20 9.45 -7.08
C THR A 137 3.55 9.28 -5.59
N ASN A 138 4.49 8.38 -5.27
CA ASN A 138 4.98 8.19 -3.91
C ASN A 138 6.15 9.13 -3.64
N VAL A 139 6.41 9.35 -2.35
CA VAL A 139 7.54 10.15 -1.89
C VAL A 139 8.87 9.60 -2.45
N PRO A 140 9.71 10.42 -3.12
CA PRO A 140 10.96 9.96 -3.72
C PRO A 140 11.94 9.29 -2.75
N GLN A 141 12.15 9.92 -1.59
CA GLN A 141 13.01 9.39 -0.51
C GLN A 141 12.32 8.32 0.35
N GLY A 142 11.09 7.97 0.00
CA GLY A 142 10.22 7.13 0.80
C GLY A 142 10.33 5.65 0.49
N PHE A 143 10.05 4.82 1.49
CA PHE A 143 9.87 3.39 1.32
C PHE A 143 8.39 3.02 1.18
N CYS A 144 8.16 1.91 0.51
CA CYS A 144 6.90 1.20 0.48
C CYS A 144 7.11 -0.20 1.02
N SER A 145 6.19 -0.66 1.84
CA SER A 145 6.11 -2.05 2.27
C SER A 145 5.18 -2.80 1.32
N ILE A 146 5.61 -3.97 0.85
CA ILE A 146 4.81 -4.87 0.03
C ILE A 146 4.82 -6.23 0.72
N THR A 147 3.64 -6.76 1.04
CA THR A 147 3.47 -8.09 1.62
C THR A 147 2.84 -9.02 0.60
N ALA A 148 3.50 -10.12 0.24
CA ALA A 148 2.93 -11.15 -0.61
C ALA A 148 2.01 -12.07 0.20
N LEU A 149 0.88 -12.45 -0.38
CA LEU A 149 -0.12 -13.33 0.21
C LEU A 149 -0.65 -14.31 -0.86
N GLY A 150 -1.38 -15.34 -0.42
CA GLY A 150 -1.96 -16.36 -1.30
C GLY A 150 -1.31 -17.72 -1.12
N ASP A 151 -1.61 -18.60 -2.07
CA ASP A 151 -1.09 -19.96 -2.15
C ASP A 151 -0.47 -20.18 -3.52
N PHE A 152 0.85 -20.03 -3.59
CA PHE A 152 1.65 -20.21 -4.80
C PHE A 152 3.03 -20.74 -4.44
N ASN A 153 3.66 -21.46 -5.37
CA ASN A 153 5.00 -21.98 -5.20
C ASN A 153 6.03 -20.90 -5.59
N PRO A 154 6.76 -20.31 -4.62
CA PRO A 154 7.70 -19.22 -4.89
C PRO A 154 8.96 -19.68 -5.63
N SER A 155 9.14 -20.98 -5.84
CA SER A 155 10.23 -21.52 -6.68
C SER A 155 9.80 -21.75 -8.13
N LYS A 156 8.52 -21.50 -8.47
CA LYS A 156 7.96 -21.68 -9.83
C LYS A 156 7.34 -20.41 -10.40
N GLY A 157 7.20 -19.34 -9.63
CA GLY A 157 6.59 -18.09 -10.09
C GLY A 157 6.46 -17.07 -8.96
N GLY A 158 5.78 -15.96 -9.24
CA GLY A 158 5.55 -14.88 -8.27
C GLY A 158 6.82 -14.17 -7.80
N TYR A 159 7.92 -14.28 -8.54
CA TYR A 159 9.18 -13.59 -8.22
C TYR A 159 8.98 -12.10 -8.22
N PHE A 160 9.64 -11.40 -7.30
CA PHE A 160 9.70 -9.94 -7.29
C PHE A 160 10.97 -9.50 -8.02
N TYR A 161 10.85 -8.60 -9.00
CA TYR A 161 12.03 -8.08 -9.69
C TYR A 161 12.21 -6.59 -9.43
N LEU A 162 13.47 -6.17 -9.35
CA LEU A 162 13.92 -4.79 -9.33
C LEU A 162 14.70 -4.56 -10.62
N TRP A 163 14.04 -3.98 -11.62
CA TRP A 163 14.54 -3.96 -12.99
C TRP A 163 15.85 -3.19 -13.11
N ASP A 164 15.91 -1.99 -12.50
CA ASP A 164 17.09 -1.13 -12.57
C ASP A 164 18.31 -1.72 -11.86
N LEU A 165 18.08 -2.60 -10.88
CA LEU A 165 19.14 -3.33 -10.16
C LEU A 165 19.49 -4.68 -10.79
N ARG A 166 18.79 -5.09 -11.86
CA ARG A 166 18.90 -6.42 -12.49
C ARG A 166 18.77 -7.56 -11.48
N LEU A 167 17.92 -7.38 -10.47
CA LEU A 167 17.75 -8.32 -9.36
C LEU A 167 16.39 -9.00 -9.44
N VAL A 168 16.39 -10.32 -9.31
CA VAL A 168 15.18 -11.14 -9.15
C VAL A 168 15.23 -11.79 -7.77
N ILE A 169 14.17 -11.59 -7.00
CA ILE A 169 14.06 -12.00 -5.61
C ILE A 169 12.93 -13.03 -5.52
N ARG A 170 13.24 -14.19 -4.95
CA ARG A 170 12.21 -15.14 -4.54
C ARG A 170 11.37 -14.51 -3.43
N PHE A 171 10.08 -14.30 -3.70
CA PHE A 171 9.21 -13.53 -2.82
C PHE A 171 8.01 -14.38 -2.35
N PRO A 172 8.18 -15.19 -1.28
CA PRO A 172 7.19 -16.18 -0.87
C PRO A 172 5.93 -15.56 -0.25
N PRO A 173 4.78 -16.28 -0.27
CA PRO A 173 3.61 -15.88 0.50
C PRO A 173 3.96 -15.69 1.98
N GLY A 174 3.45 -14.63 2.59
CA GLY A 174 3.73 -14.26 3.96
C GLY A 174 5.00 -13.41 4.16
N SER A 175 5.81 -13.19 3.12
CA SER A 175 6.97 -12.32 3.21
C SER A 175 6.64 -10.86 2.91
N THR A 176 7.45 -9.96 3.47
CA THR A 176 7.36 -8.51 3.27
C THR A 176 8.68 -7.98 2.75
N ILE A 177 8.63 -7.08 1.76
CA ILE A 177 9.79 -6.34 1.26
C ILE A 177 9.57 -4.84 1.41
N LEU A 178 10.63 -4.12 1.79
CA LEU A 178 10.66 -2.65 1.83
C LEU A 178 11.51 -2.15 0.67
N ILE A 179 10.93 -1.32 -0.21
CA ILE A 179 11.64 -0.77 -1.36
C ILE A 179 11.39 0.73 -1.54
N PRO A 180 12.35 1.49 -2.10
CA PRO A 180 12.11 2.84 -2.60
C PRO A 180 11.34 2.79 -3.93
N SER A 181 10.04 2.48 -3.88
CA SER A 181 9.19 2.15 -5.05
C SER A 181 9.01 3.29 -6.07
N SER A 182 9.26 4.53 -5.65
CA SER A 182 9.25 5.71 -6.52
C SER A 182 10.52 5.80 -7.38
N SER A 183 11.62 5.25 -6.89
CA SER A 183 12.95 5.34 -7.52
C SER A 183 13.37 4.07 -8.26
N LEU A 184 12.80 2.92 -7.93
CA LEU A 184 13.11 1.63 -8.56
C LEU A 184 11.92 1.10 -9.34
N ARG A 185 12.13 0.78 -10.61
CA ARG A 185 11.18 0.00 -11.40
C ARG A 185 11.11 -1.43 -10.87
N HIS A 186 9.90 -1.89 -10.68
CA HIS A 186 9.63 -3.18 -10.07
C HIS A 186 8.32 -3.78 -10.55
N GLY A 187 8.20 -5.07 -10.35
CA GLY A 187 7.00 -5.84 -10.64
C GLY A 187 7.14 -7.25 -10.14
N THR A 188 6.20 -8.10 -10.53
CA THR A 188 6.22 -9.51 -10.18
C THR A 188 6.01 -10.38 -11.39
N THR A 189 6.63 -11.55 -11.42
CA THR A 189 6.38 -12.52 -12.49
C THR A 189 5.04 -13.23 -12.27
N PRO A 190 4.46 -13.83 -13.31
CA PRO A 190 3.30 -14.71 -13.17
C PRO A 190 3.52 -15.87 -12.20
N ILE A 191 2.42 -16.38 -11.65
CA ILE A 191 2.34 -17.63 -10.88
C ILE A 191 1.88 -18.80 -11.79
N GLN A 192 1.88 -20.03 -11.28
CA GLN A 192 1.40 -21.18 -12.05
C GLN A 192 -0.13 -21.20 -12.13
N THR A 193 -0.68 -21.86 -13.15
CA THR A 193 -2.12 -22.07 -13.28
C THR A 193 -2.68 -22.81 -12.07
N GLY A 194 -3.78 -22.30 -11.51
CA GLY A 194 -4.43 -22.87 -10.32
C GLY A 194 -3.86 -22.36 -8.99
N GLU A 195 -2.78 -21.57 -9.01
CA GLU A 195 -2.27 -20.88 -7.82
C GLU A 195 -3.01 -19.55 -7.59
N SER A 196 -2.85 -18.99 -6.39
CA SER A 196 -3.40 -17.66 -6.04
C SER A 196 -2.36 -16.76 -5.42
N ARG A 197 -2.38 -15.47 -5.78
CA ARG A 197 -1.50 -14.44 -5.26
C ARG A 197 -2.27 -13.14 -5.03
N TYR A 198 -2.08 -12.58 -3.85
CA TYR A 198 -2.58 -11.29 -3.41
C TYR A 198 -1.41 -10.46 -2.88
N SER A 199 -1.60 -9.16 -2.72
CA SER A 199 -0.63 -8.37 -1.96
C SER A 199 -1.24 -7.17 -1.24
N ILE A 200 -0.58 -6.77 -0.17
CA ILE A 200 -0.89 -5.53 0.56
C ILE A 200 0.32 -4.61 0.42
N CYS A 201 0.08 -3.38 -0.01
CA CYS A 201 1.11 -2.36 -0.12
C CYS A 201 0.83 -1.20 0.85
N CYS A 202 1.80 -0.83 1.68
CA CYS A 202 1.73 0.34 2.56
C CYS A 202 2.74 1.39 2.11
N PHE A 203 2.33 2.66 2.00
CA PHE A 203 3.19 3.70 1.45
C PHE A 203 2.78 5.12 1.87
N TRP A 204 3.57 6.09 1.42
CA TRP A 204 3.27 7.52 1.48
C TRP A 204 3.07 8.08 0.09
N ALA A 205 1.90 8.66 -0.16
CA ALA A 205 1.68 9.52 -1.31
C ALA A 205 2.44 10.84 -1.14
N PHE A 206 3.07 11.32 -2.22
CA PHE A 206 3.89 12.53 -2.23
C PHE A 206 3.12 13.75 -1.69
N TRP A 207 1.93 14.00 -2.24
CA TRP A 207 1.14 15.18 -1.91
C TRP A 207 0.64 15.22 -0.46
N LEU A 208 0.31 14.07 0.13
CA LEU A 208 -0.07 13.99 1.54
C LEU A 208 1.11 14.37 2.45
N MET A 209 2.31 13.89 2.11
CA MET A 209 3.53 14.23 2.85
C MET A 209 3.88 15.71 2.74
N TRP A 210 3.58 16.35 1.61
CA TRP A 210 3.90 17.76 1.37
C TRP A 210 2.94 18.73 2.06
N HIS A 211 1.73 18.28 2.41
CA HIS A 211 0.69 19.12 3.03
C HIS A 211 1.17 19.85 4.32
N PRO A 212 1.81 19.18 5.30
CA PRO A 212 2.38 19.83 6.48
C PRO A 212 3.40 20.93 6.17
N CYS A 213 4.23 20.75 5.15
CA CYS A 213 5.31 21.67 4.80
C CYS A 213 4.80 22.98 4.19
N HIS A 214 3.68 22.95 3.48
CA HIS A 214 3.07 24.16 2.87
C HIS A 214 2.20 24.95 3.84
N MET A 215 1.56 24.28 4.80
CA MET A 215 0.73 24.93 5.80
C MET A 215 1.55 25.61 6.91
N GLY A 216 2.82 25.22 7.10
CA GLY A 216 3.78 25.88 8.01
C GLY A 216 4.52 27.08 7.39
N ALA A 217 4.41 27.27 6.07
CA ALA A 217 4.90 28.44 5.37
C ALA A 217 3.80 29.52 5.37
N THR A 218 3.43 30.03 6.55
CA THR A 218 3.01 31.43 6.59
C THR A 218 4.25 32.22 6.19
N PHE A 219 4.30 32.64 4.93
CA PHE A 219 5.15 33.76 4.55
C PHE A 219 4.80 34.89 5.52
N GLY A 220 5.67 35.11 6.50
CA GLY A 220 5.64 36.35 7.26
C GLY A 220 5.77 37.46 6.23
N THR A 221 4.67 38.14 5.98
CA THR A 221 4.69 39.46 5.36
C THR A 221 5.46 40.36 6.32
N HIS A 222 6.77 40.47 6.08
CA HIS A 222 7.55 41.62 6.53
C HIS A 222 7.23 42.81 5.63
#